data_AF-A0A969T6L8-F1
#
_entry.id   AF-A0A969T6L8-F1
#
_cell.length_a   1.000
_cell.length_b   1.000
_cell.length_c   1.000
_cell.angle_alpha   90.00
_cell.angle_beta   90.00
_cell.angle_gamma   90.00
#
_symmetry.space_group_name_H-M   'P 1'
#
loop_
_entity.id
_entity.type
_entity.pdbx_description
1 polymer ?
#
loop_
_entity_poly.entity_id
_entity_poly.type
_entity_poly.pdbx_seq_one_letter_code
_entity_poly.pdbx_strand_id
1 'polypeptide(L)'
;MTRNKEPRFRFIKAYGTTLRILLSFAWVHLFSFLFGKKWKARKMKHAYLKNARRLKNTILKLRGLYIKVGQLISIMSNFLPEEFRNELEGLQDRIPPRPYEQIAARIRMN
;
A
#
# COMPACT_ATOMS: atom_id res chain seq x y z
N MET A 1 17.77 2.06 -24.30
CA MET A 1 16.87 3.24 -24.32
C MET A 1 15.80 3.12 -23.22
N THR A 2 16.12 3.54 -22.00
CA THR A 2 15.18 3.52 -20.87
C THR A 2 14.27 4.74 -20.92
N ARG A 3 13.00 4.52 -21.28
CA ARG A 3 11.94 5.54 -21.30
C ARG A 3 11.72 6.11 -19.89
N ASN A 4 12.41 7.20 -19.59
CA ASN A 4 12.23 8.06 -18.44
C ASN A 4 10.86 8.75 -18.52
N LYS A 5 9.79 8.04 -18.15
CA LYS A 5 8.46 8.61 -17.86
C LYS A 5 8.24 8.44 -16.35
N GLU A 6 8.96 9.22 -15.54
CA GLU A 6 8.59 10.54 -15.01
C GLU A 6 8.05 10.44 -13.56
N PRO A 7 8.88 10.77 -12.53
CA PRO A 7 8.53 10.67 -11.10
C PRO A 7 7.14 11.19 -10.76
N ARG A 8 6.71 12.28 -11.43
CA ARG A 8 5.40 12.91 -11.27
C ARG A 8 4.22 11.92 -11.35
N PHE A 9 4.23 10.98 -12.29
CA PHE A 9 3.11 10.02 -12.43
C PHE A 9 3.06 9.01 -11.29
N ARG A 10 4.23 8.66 -10.73
CA ARG A 10 4.34 7.77 -9.56
C ARG A 10 3.77 8.47 -8.32
N PHE A 11 4.11 9.75 -8.14
CA PHE A 11 3.55 10.58 -7.07
C PHE A 11 2.03 10.76 -7.23
N ILE A 12 1.55 11.20 -8.40
CA ILE A 12 0.11 11.39 -8.66
C ILE A 12 -0.68 10.12 -8.32
N LYS A 13 -0.14 8.96 -8.68
CA LYS A 13 -0.79 7.68 -8.37
C LYS A 13 -0.78 7.34 -6.88
N ALA A 14 0.30 7.63 -6.16
CA ALA A 14 0.38 7.43 -4.72
C ALA A 14 -0.63 8.35 -3.99
N TYR A 15 -0.62 9.64 -4.30
CA TYR A 15 -1.54 10.62 -3.75
C TYR A 15 -2.99 10.31 -4.11
N GLY A 16 -3.27 9.99 -5.37
CA GLY A 16 -4.61 9.62 -5.82
C GLY A 16 -5.14 8.34 -5.15
N THR A 17 -4.28 7.36 -4.90
CA THR A 17 -4.65 6.16 -4.13
C THR A 17 -5.00 6.51 -2.70
N THR A 18 -4.17 7.34 -2.05
CA THR A 18 -4.35 7.77 -0.67
C THR A 18 -5.66 8.56 -0.53
N LEU A 19 -5.88 9.53 -1.42
CA LEU A 19 -7.12 10.30 -1.47
C LEU A 19 -8.35 9.40 -1.62
N ARG A 20 -8.28 8.40 -2.52
CA ARG A 20 -9.37 7.44 -2.71
C ARG A 20 -9.66 6.60 -1.46
N ILE A 21 -8.64 6.25 -0.68
CA ILE A 21 -8.79 5.54 0.59
C ILE A 21 -9.47 6.44 1.62
N LEU A 22 -9.01 7.69 1.75
CA LEU A 22 -9.60 8.67 2.67
C LEU A 22 -11.06 8.95 2.33
N LEU A 23 -11.37 9.21 1.05
CA LEU A 23 -12.74 9.41 0.58
C LEU A 23 -13.62 8.19 0.84
N SER A 24 -13.08 6.97 0.71
CA SER A 24 -13.81 5.75 1.03
C SER A 24 -14.21 5.67 2.50
N PHE A 25 -13.35 6.11 3.43
CA PHE A 25 -13.68 6.16 4.86
C PHE A 25 -14.60 7.33 5.19
N ALA A 26 -14.37 8.50 4.59
CA ALA A 26 -15.25 9.66 4.73
C ALA A 26 -16.68 9.33 4.29
N TRP A 27 -16.85 8.59 3.20
CA TRP A 27 -18.16 8.12 2.75
C TRP A 27 -18.83 7.22 3.80
N VAL A 28 -18.14 6.21 4.32
CA VAL A 28 -18.72 5.36 5.38
C VAL A 28 -19.03 6.16 6.63
N HIS A 29 -18.20 7.14 6.99
CA HIS A 29 -18.45 8.01 8.13
C HIS A 29 -19.68 8.91 7.91
N LEU A 30 -19.79 9.56 6.75
CA LEU A 30 -20.90 10.43 6.39
C LEU A 30 -22.22 9.66 6.40
N PHE A 31 -22.26 8.51 5.75
CA PHE A 31 -23.46 7.67 5.74
C PHE A 31 -23.73 6.97 7.08
N SER A 32 -22.74 6.86 7.97
CA SER A 32 -22.96 6.35 9.32
C SER A 32 -23.84 7.25 10.18
N PHE A 33 -23.87 8.55 9.87
CA PHE A 33 -24.78 9.49 10.51
C PHE A 33 -26.25 9.12 10.24
N LEU A 34 -26.55 8.67 9.02
CA LEU A 34 -27.92 8.33 8.60
C LEU A 34 -28.32 6.89 8.95
N PHE A 35 -27.41 5.92 8.81
CA PHE A 35 -27.73 4.48 8.92
C PHE A 35 -27.34 3.83 10.27
N GLY A 36 -26.74 4.59 11.18
CA GLY A 36 -26.43 4.16 12.54
C GLY A 36 -25.18 3.28 12.71
N LYS A 37 -24.87 2.93 13.96
CA LYS A 37 -23.60 2.29 14.37
C LYS A 37 -23.40 0.87 13.81
N LYS A 38 -24.47 0.06 13.72
CA LYS A 38 -24.40 -1.32 13.20
C LYS A 38 -24.04 -1.33 11.69
N TRP A 39 -24.62 -0.42 10.91
CA TRP A 39 -24.29 -0.25 9.50
C TRP A 39 -22.83 0.19 9.32
N LYS A 40 -22.38 1.15 10.13
CA LYS A 40 -21.00 1.64 10.13
C LYS A 40 -20.00 0.52 10.37
N ALA A 41 -20.18 -0.28 11.42
CA ALA A 41 -19.27 -1.36 11.76
C ALA A 41 -19.11 -2.36 10.60
N ARG A 42 -20.24 -2.79 10.01
CA ARG A 42 -20.22 -3.71 8.87
C ARG A 42 -19.53 -3.09 7.65
N LYS A 43 -19.85 -1.84 7.30
CA LYS A 43 -19.27 -1.19 6.12
C LYS A 43 -17.80 -0.81 6.32
N MET A 44 -17.39 -0.44 7.54
CA MET A 44 -16.00 -0.11 7.85
C MET A 44 -15.09 -1.33 7.69
N LYS A 45 -15.47 -2.51 8.19
CA LYS A 45 -14.70 -3.75 7.97
C LYS A 45 -14.45 -4.02 6.48
N HIS A 46 -15.49 -3.91 5.65
CA HIS A 46 -15.36 -4.07 4.20
C HIS A 46 -14.49 -2.96 3.56
N ALA A 47 -14.64 -1.71 4.02
CA ALA A 47 -13.83 -0.60 3.55
C ALA A 47 -12.36 -0.80 3.91
N TYR A 48 -12.05 -1.25 5.12
CA TYR A 48 -10.68 -1.52 5.56
C TYR A 48 -10.01 -2.55 4.66
N LEU A 49 -10.62 -3.72 4.49
CA LEU A 49 -10.09 -4.79 3.65
C LEU A 49 -9.91 -4.35 2.18
N LYS A 50 -10.89 -3.64 1.61
CA LYS A 50 -10.80 -3.12 0.24
C LYS A 50 -9.68 -2.09 0.07
N ASN A 51 -9.51 -1.21 1.06
CA ASN A 51 -8.51 -0.15 1.02
C ASN A 51 -7.11 -0.68 1.31
N ALA A 52 -6.96 -1.67 2.18
CA ALA A 52 -5.69 -2.35 2.45
C ALA A 52 -5.14 -3.05 1.20
N ARG A 53 -5.98 -3.83 0.49
CA ARG A 53 -5.63 -4.42 -0.81
C ARG A 53 -5.23 -3.38 -1.84
N ARG A 54 -5.97 -2.26 -1.89
CA ARG A 54 -5.65 -1.16 -2.82
C ARG A 54 -4.29 -0.55 -2.51
N LEU A 55 -4.00 -0.29 -1.24
CA LEU A 55 -2.71 0.24 -0.78
C LEU A 55 -1.57 -0.71 -1.16
N LYS A 56 -1.69 -1.99 -0.80
CA LYS A 56 -0.74 -3.06 -1.16
C LYS A 56 -0.45 -3.09 -2.65
N ASN A 57 -1.49 -3.14 -3.48
CA ASN A 57 -1.35 -3.18 -4.94
C ASN A 57 -0.68 -1.92 -5.49
N THR A 58 -0.99 -0.75 -4.94
CA THR A 58 -0.32 0.50 -5.35
C THR A 58 1.16 0.48 -4.96
N ILE A 59 1.51 0.07 -3.74
CA ILE A 59 2.90 -0.09 -3.28
C ILE A 59 3.68 -1.02 -4.22
N LEU A 60 3.14 -2.21 -4.49
CA LEU A 60 3.76 -3.20 -5.37
C LEU A 60 3.92 -2.69 -6.81
N LYS A 61 2.95 -1.94 -7.32
CA LYS A 61 3.00 -1.38 -8.68
C LYS A 61 3.97 -0.20 -8.79
N LEU A 62 4.14 0.58 -7.74
CA LEU A 62 5.06 1.72 -7.74
C LEU A 62 6.53 1.30 -7.58
N ARG A 63 6.80 0.16 -6.92
CA ARG A 63 8.15 -0.43 -6.71
C ARG A 63 9.16 0.53 -6.08
N GLY A 64 10.39 0.06 -5.84
CA GLY A 64 11.50 0.89 -5.34
C GLY A 64 11.21 1.47 -3.94
N LEU A 65 11.35 2.78 -3.77
CA LEU A 65 11.12 3.48 -2.50
C LEU A 65 9.78 3.11 -1.84
N TYR A 66 8.70 2.97 -2.63
CA TYR A 66 7.38 2.67 -2.09
C TYR A 66 7.29 1.28 -1.44
N ILE A 67 8.12 0.32 -1.86
CA ILE A 67 8.23 -0.99 -1.18
C ILE A 67 8.81 -0.82 0.22
N LYS A 68 9.86 0.02 0.36
CA LYS A 68 10.45 0.33 1.67
C LYS A 68 9.45 1.02 2.59
N VAL A 69 8.66 1.96 2.04
CA VAL A 69 7.56 2.59 2.79
C VAL A 69 6.54 1.53 3.24
N GLY A 70 6.16 0.60 2.36
CA GLY A 70 5.30 -0.52 2.72
C GLY A 70 5.87 -1.39 3.85
N GLN A 71 7.17 -1.68 3.80
CA GLN A 71 7.87 -2.44 4.86
C GLN A 71 7.86 -1.68 6.19
N LEU A 72 8.11 -0.37 6.19
CA LEU A 72 8.03 0.47 7.39
C LEU A 72 6.62 0.49 7.98
N ILE A 73 5.59 0.66 7.14
CA ILE A 73 4.18 0.60 7.56
C ILE A 73 3.87 -0.78 8.15
N SER A 74 4.41 -1.85 7.57
CA SER A 74 4.20 -3.21 8.07
C SER A 74 4.86 -3.44 9.44
N ILE A 75 5.99 -2.81 9.74
CA ILE A 75 6.60 -2.82 11.10
C ILE A 75 5.67 -2.13 12.10
N MET A 76 4.98 -1.06 11.68
CA MET A 76 4.02 -0.32 12.50
C MET A 76 2.59 -0.89 12.45
N SER A 77 2.40 -2.07 11.84
CA SER A 77 1.06 -2.64 11.58
C SER A 77 0.28 -3.01 12.85
N ASN A 78 0.95 -3.11 13.99
CA ASN A 78 0.29 -3.28 15.29
C ASN A 78 -0.67 -2.13 15.63
N PHE A 79 -0.44 -0.93 15.10
CA PHE A 79 -1.31 0.24 15.26
C PHE A 79 -2.42 0.35 14.20
N LEU A 80 -2.44 -0.54 13.22
CA LEU A 80 -3.43 -0.57 12.15
C LEU A 80 -4.60 -1.49 12.51
N PRO A 81 -5.80 -1.25 11.94
CA PRO A 81 -6.90 -2.22 11.99
C PRO A 81 -6.45 -3.60 11.50
N GLU A 82 -7.02 -4.65 12.06
CA GLU A 82 -6.68 -6.05 11.77
C GLU A 82 -6.68 -6.34 10.26
N GLU A 83 -7.66 -5.80 9.51
CA GLU A 83 -7.75 -6.02 8.07
C GLU A 83 -6.60 -5.36 7.28
N PHE A 84 -6.05 -4.26 7.80
CA PHE A 84 -4.86 -3.63 7.23
C PHE A 84 -3.59 -4.42 7.55
N ARG A 85 -3.45 -4.88 8.79
CA ARG A 85 -2.32 -5.70 9.23
C ARG A 85 -2.19 -6.95 8.36
N ASN A 86 -3.26 -7.74 8.26
CA ASN A 86 -3.25 -9.01 7.53
C ASN A 86 -2.87 -8.85 6.04
N GLU A 87 -3.34 -7.76 5.40
CA GLU A 87 -3.01 -7.52 4.00
C GLU A 87 -1.57 -7.00 3.80
N LEU A 88 -1.06 -6.20 4.73
CA LEU A 88 0.26 -5.58 4.66
C LEU A 88 1.40 -6.49 5.14
N GLU A 89 1.15 -7.44 6.04
CA GLU A 89 2.13 -8.48 6.40
C GLU A 89 2.68 -9.19 5.15
N GLY A 90 1.82 -9.51 4.19
CA GLY A 90 2.25 -10.10 2.92
C GLY A 90 3.09 -9.18 2.01
N LEU A 91 3.37 -7.92 2.39
CA LEU A 91 4.41 -7.10 1.76
C LEU A 91 5.82 -7.45 2.25
N GLN A 92 5.94 -8.03 3.44
CA GLN A 92 7.22 -8.47 4.01
C GLN A 92 7.70 -9.76 3.33
N ASP A 93 6.78 -10.70 3.03
CA ASP A 93 7.11 -12.01 2.45
C ASP A 93 7.55 -11.98 0.98
N ARG A 94 7.24 -10.91 0.25
CA ARG A 94 7.50 -10.79 -1.20
C ARG A 94 8.67 -9.88 -1.52
N ILE A 95 9.84 -10.13 -0.96
CA ILE A 95 11.09 -9.61 -1.52
C ILE A 95 11.54 -10.61 -2.59
N PRO A 96 11.21 -10.42 -3.89
CA PRO A 96 11.82 -11.21 -4.93
C PRO A 96 13.35 -11.01 -4.87
N PRO A 97 14.16 -12.07 -4.98
CA PRO A 97 15.61 -11.90 -5.08
C PRO A 97 15.90 -10.95 -6.24
N ARG A 98 16.76 -9.94 -5.98
CA ARG A 98 17.20 -9.04 -7.05
C ARG A 98 17.90 -9.87 -8.14
N PRO A 99 17.76 -9.52 -9.43
CA PRO A 99 18.51 -10.19 -10.49
C PRO A 99 20.01 -10.17 -10.16
N TYR A 100 20.62 -11.36 -10.09
CA TYR A 100 22.00 -11.60 -9.69
C TYR A 100 23.03 -10.82 -10.54
N GLU A 101 22.63 -10.39 -11.74
CA GLU A 101 23.48 -9.67 -12.69
C GLU A 101 23.98 -8.32 -12.18
N GLN A 102 23.30 -7.67 -11.21
CA GLN A 102 23.80 -6.42 -10.60
C GLN A 102 24.72 -6.65 -9.39
N ILE A 103 24.73 -7.85 -8.81
CA ILE A 103 25.56 -8.17 -7.64
C ILE A 103 26.92 -8.71 -8.08
N ALA A 104 26.95 -9.53 -9.14
CA ALA A 104 28.17 -10.13 -9.67
C ALA A 104 29.20 -9.09 -10.17
N ALA A 105 28.76 -7.95 -10.69
CA ALA A 105 29.67 -6.89 -11.15
C ALA A 105 30.43 -6.19 -10.01
N ARG A 106 29.94 -6.26 -8.77
CA ARG A 106 30.59 -5.64 -7.60
C ARG A 106 31.62 -6.55 -6.92
N ILE A 107 31.53 -7.88 -7.14
CA ILE A 107 32.39 -8.88 -6.50
C ILE A 107 33.65 -9.17 -7.34
N ARG A 108 33.64 -8.92 -8.66
CA ARG A 108 34.81 -9.14 -9.54
C ARG A 108 35.81 -7.98 -9.61
N MET A 109 35.57 -6.87 -8.90
CA MET A 109 36.41 -5.66 -8.95
C MET A 109 37.21 -5.40 -7.66
N ASN A 110 37.34 -6.40 -6.78
CA ASN A 110 38.14 -6.29 -5.56
C ASN A 110 39.07 -7.50 -5.41
#